data_AF-A0A947EV32-F1
#
_entry.id   AF-A0A947EV32-F1
#
_cell.length_a   1.000
_cell.length_b   1.000
_cell.length_c   1.000
_cell.angle_alpha   90.00
_cell.angle_beta   90.00
_cell.angle_gamma   90.00
#
_symmetry.space_group_name_H-M   'P 1'
#
loop_
_entity.id
_entity.type
_entity.pdbx_description
1 polymer ?
#
loop_
_entity_poly.entity_id
_entity_poly.type
_entity_poly.pdbx_seq_one_letter_code
_entity_poly.pdbx_strand_id
1 'polypeptide(L)'
;MLRQYTKEFRFNARLAAPVILGMLGHTFVAFADNIMVGQLGTAELAAVSLGNSFVFIAMSIGIGFSTAITPLVAEADGAGDSSAGKSALKHGLVLC
;
A
#
# COMPACT_ATOMS: atom_id res chain seq x y z
N MET A 1 -15.07 -32.09 3.25
CA MET A 1 -14.96 -30.72 2.69
C MET A 1 -14.50 -29.66 3.71
N LEU A 2 -15.07 -29.54 4.91
CA LEU A 2 -14.73 -28.46 5.88
C LEU A 2 -13.32 -28.54 6.53
N ARG A 3 -12.70 -29.73 6.55
CA ARG A 3 -11.39 -29.97 7.19
C ARG A 3 -10.19 -29.47 6.37
N GLN A 4 -10.40 -29.19 5.08
CA GLN A 4 -9.38 -28.64 4.18
C GLN A 4 -9.27 -27.12 4.32
N TYR A 5 -10.41 -26.42 4.54
CA TYR A 5 -10.46 -24.98 4.82
C TYR A 5 -9.85 -24.59 6.16
N THR A 6 -10.04 -25.41 7.21
CA THR A 6 -9.53 -25.12 8.56
C THR A 6 -8.03 -25.39 8.71
N LYS A 7 -7.41 -26.13 7.78
CA LYS A 7 -5.97 -26.40 7.77
C LYS A 7 -5.15 -25.15 7.44
N GLU A 8 -5.63 -24.37 6.49
CA GLU A 8 -4.99 -23.14 5.99
C GLU A 8 -5.17 -21.95 6.96
N PHE A 9 -6.13 -22.01 7.88
CA PHE A 9 -6.44 -20.90 8.78
C PHE A 9 -5.25 -20.50 9.67
N ARG A 10 -4.48 -21.47 10.16
CA ARG A 10 -3.28 -21.20 10.98
C ARG A 10 -2.15 -20.57 10.15
N PHE A 11 -2.03 -20.95 8.88
CA PHE A 11 -1.03 -20.39 7.97
C PHE A 11 -1.42 -18.95 7.57
N ASN A 12 -2.66 -18.74 7.16
CA ASN A 12 -3.21 -17.41 6.87
C ASN A 12 -3.14 -16.48 8.07
N ALA A 13 -3.45 -16.94 9.29
CA ALA A 13 -3.34 -16.12 10.50
C ALA A 13 -1.89 -15.70 10.79
N ARG A 14 -0.90 -16.57 10.51
CA ARG A 14 0.53 -16.25 10.69
C ARG A 14 1.02 -15.22 9.67
N LEU A 15 0.47 -15.21 8.46
CA LEU A 15 0.75 -14.22 7.42
C LEU A 15 -0.02 -12.91 7.64
N ALA A 16 -1.27 -12.98 8.06
CA ALA A 16 -2.11 -11.82 8.29
C ALA A 16 -1.69 -11.06 9.55
N ALA A 17 -1.22 -11.74 10.60
CA ALA A 17 -0.80 -11.11 11.85
C ALA A 17 0.22 -9.95 11.67
N PRO A 18 1.36 -10.14 10.96
CA PRO A 18 2.30 -9.04 10.73
C PRO A 18 1.73 -7.93 9.84
N VAL A 19 0.88 -8.28 8.86
CA VAL A 19 0.24 -7.28 7.97
C VAL A 19 -0.74 -6.41 8.76
N ILE A 20 -1.55 -7.01 9.62
CA ILE A 20 -2.49 -6.30 10.49
C ILE A 20 -1.72 -5.39 11.47
N LEU A 21 -0.65 -5.88 12.09
CA LEU A 21 0.21 -5.07 12.95
C LEU A 21 0.83 -3.89 12.20
N GLY A 22 1.27 -4.09 10.95
CA GLY A 22 1.80 -3.01 10.11
C GLY A 22 0.75 -1.94 9.79
N MET A 23 -0.46 -2.35 9.40
CA MET A 23 -1.57 -1.43 9.14
C MET A 23 -2.02 -0.66 10.39
N LEU A 24 -2.01 -1.32 11.55
CA LEU A 24 -2.26 -0.66 12.84
C LEU A 24 -1.19 0.38 13.16
N GLY A 25 0.09 0.07 12.93
CA GLY A 25 1.19 1.02 13.08
C GLY A 25 1.03 2.24 12.19
N HIS A 26 0.68 2.04 10.91
CA HIS A 26 0.43 3.15 9.97
C HIS A 26 -0.72 4.05 10.45
N THR A 27 -1.80 3.47 10.94
CA THR A 27 -2.94 4.23 11.50
C THR A 27 -2.54 5.00 12.76
N PHE A 28 -1.70 4.41 13.60
CA PHE A 28 -1.25 5.05 14.84
C PHE A 28 -0.34 6.25 14.58
N VAL A 29 0.55 6.15 13.58
CA VAL A 29 1.37 7.29 13.12
C VAL A 29 0.48 8.42 12.64
N ALA A 30 -0.48 8.13 11.75
CA ALA A 30 -1.42 9.14 11.28
C ALA A 30 -2.22 9.78 12.43
N PHE A 31 -2.59 9.01 13.45
CA PHE A 31 -3.27 9.53 14.63
C PHE A 31 -2.37 10.45 15.47
N ALA A 32 -1.10 10.07 15.68
CA ALA A 32 -0.12 10.91 16.38
C ALA A 32 0.16 12.23 15.63
N ASP A 33 0.24 12.18 14.29
CA ASP A 33 0.40 13.37 13.45
C ASP A 33 -0.78 14.33 13.62
N ASN A 34 -2.02 13.80 13.65
CA ASN A 34 -3.21 14.61 13.91
C ASN A 34 -3.21 15.24 15.31
N ILE A 35 -2.74 14.52 16.34
CA ILE A 35 -2.61 15.08 17.69
C ILE A 35 -1.55 16.19 17.73
N MET A 36 -0.39 15.96 17.11
CA MET A 36 0.71 16.92 17.05
C MET A 36 0.25 18.23 16.39
N VAL A 37 -0.42 18.13 15.23
CA VAL A 37 -0.95 19.29 14.52
C VAL A 37 -2.12 19.94 15.27
N GLY A 38 -2.95 19.15 15.93
CA GLY A 38 -4.11 19.62 16.70
C GLY A 38 -3.75 20.50 17.90
N GLN A 39 -2.52 20.40 18.43
CA GLN A 39 -2.04 21.28 19.51
C GLN A 39 -1.64 22.68 19.04
N LEU A 40 -1.42 22.89 17.73
CA LEU A 40 -1.03 24.18 17.17
C LEU A 40 -2.26 25.10 16.95
N GLY A 41 -3.41 24.53 16.58
CA GLY A 41 -4.69 25.23 16.48
C GLY A 41 -5.69 24.55 15.55
N THR A 42 -6.98 24.87 15.70
CA THR A 42 -8.06 24.27 14.88
C THR A 42 -8.00 24.69 13.41
N ALA A 43 -7.43 25.87 13.14
CA ALA A 43 -7.20 26.36 11.77
C ALA A 43 -6.09 25.56 11.07
N GLU A 44 -5.01 25.24 11.79
CA GLU A 44 -3.90 24.44 11.27
C GLU A 44 -4.30 22.98 11.01
N LEU A 45 -5.12 22.37 11.87
CA LEU A 45 -5.64 21.03 11.63
C LEU A 45 -6.55 20.96 10.38
N ALA A 46 -7.39 21.99 10.17
CA ALA A 46 -8.21 22.10 8.97
C ALA A 46 -7.36 22.28 7.69
N ALA A 47 -6.28 23.05 7.77
CA ALA A 47 -5.33 23.22 6.66
C ALA A 47 -4.59 21.91 6.33
N VAL A 48 -4.19 21.12 7.34
CA VAL A 48 -3.56 19.81 7.14
C VAL A 48 -4.53 18.81 6.53
N SER A 49 -5.81 18.80 6.92
CA SER A 49 -6.80 17.92 6.30
C SER A 49 -7.03 18.24 4.81
N LEU A 50 -6.99 19.53 4.44
CA LEU A 50 -7.02 19.96 3.03
C LEU A 50 -5.73 19.55 2.30
N GLY A 51 -4.56 19.74 2.91
CA GLY A 51 -3.26 19.33 2.36
C GLY A 51 -3.17 17.82 2.13
N ASN A 52 -3.65 17.02 3.09
CA ASN A 52 -3.69 15.56 2.99
C ASN A 52 -4.55 15.09 1.81
N SER A 53 -5.60 15.84 1.45
CA SER A 53 -6.44 15.51 0.30
C SER A 53 -5.68 15.67 -1.03
N PHE A 54 -4.89 16.74 -1.17
CA PHE A 54 -4.02 16.93 -2.35
C PHE A 54 -2.89 15.90 -2.41
N VAL A 55 -2.27 15.60 -1.27
CA VAL A 55 -1.23 14.56 -1.18
C VAL A 55 -1.81 13.19 -1.52
N PHE A 56 -3.03 12.88 -1.06
CA PHE A 56 -3.70 11.62 -1.38
C PHE A 56 -3.96 11.47 -2.89
N ILE A 57 -4.34 12.55 -3.59
CA ILE A 57 -4.51 12.51 -5.05
C ILE A 57 -3.18 12.22 -5.74
N ALA A 58 -2.09 12.88 -5.33
CA ALA A 58 -0.76 12.62 -5.89
C ALA A 58 -0.28 11.18 -5.60
N MET A 59 -0.45 10.69 -4.37
CA MET A 59 -0.13 9.32 -3.98
C MET A 59 -0.97 8.29 -4.73
N SER A 60 -2.25 8.57 -4.96
CA SER A 60 -3.18 7.67 -5.66
C SER A 60 -2.71 7.38 -7.08
N ILE A 61 -2.14 8.37 -7.77
CA ILE A 61 -1.55 8.19 -9.10
C ILE A 61 -0.36 7.22 -9.04
N GLY A 62 0.56 7.42 -8.08
CA GLY A 62 1.73 6.55 -7.90
C GLY A 62 1.34 5.11 -7.54
N ILE A 63 0.38 4.93 -6.62
CA ILE A 63 -0.16 3.61 -6.25
C ILE A 63 -0.88 2.96 -7.44
N GLY A 64 -1.61 3.74 -8.25
CA GLY A 64 -2.28 3.28 -9.45
C GLY A 64 -1.29 2.70 -10.48
N PHE A 65 -0.17 3.37 -10.73
CA PHE A 65 0.88 2.82 -11.59
C PHE A 65 1.50 1.55 -10.97
N SER A 66 1.87 1.58 -9.69
CA SER A 66 2.48 0.42 -9.01
C SER A 66 1.60 -0.85 -9.08
N THR A 67 0.29 -0.69 -8.86
CA THR A 67 -0.68 -1.78 -8.96
C THR A 67 -0.91 -2.27 -10.39
N ALA A 68 -0.73 -1.41 -11.40
CA ALA A 68 -0.81 -1.78 -12.82
C ALA A 68 0.45 -2.52 -13.32
N ILE A 69 1.63 -2.17 -12.80
CA ILE A 69 2.90 -2.82 -13.18
C ILE A 69 2.99 -4.24 -12.61
N THR A 70 2.44 -4.47 -11.41
CA THR A 70 2.49 -5.77 -10.72
C THR A 70 1.94 -6.94 -11.57
N PRO A 71 0.72 -6.87 -12.16
CA PRO A 71 0.22 -7.93 -13.05
C PRO A 71 1.00 -8.03 -14.36
N LEU A 72 1.47 -6.91 -14.94
CA LEU A 72 2.29 -6.93 -16.17
C LEU A 72 3.61 -7.68 -15.96
N VAL A 73 4.25 -7.49 -14.81
CA VAL A 73 5.46 -8.23 -14.43
C VAL A 73 5.14 -9.70 -14.14
N ALA A 74 4.03 -9.98 -13.45
CA ALA A 74 3.60 -11.36 -13.18
C ALA A 74 3.24 -12.12 -14.47
N GLU A 75 2.66 -11.45 -15.46
CA GLU A 75 2.35 -12.02 -16.78
C GLU A 75 3.63 -12.34 -17.57
N ALA A 76 4.59 -11.41 -17.58
CA ALA A 76 5.89 -11.63 -18.23
C ALA A 76 6.71 -12.75 -17.55
N ASP A 77 6.63 -12.86 -16.22
CA ASP A 77 7.26 -13.94 -15.45
C ASP A 77 6.61 -15.30 -15.78
N GLY A 78 5.27 -15.34 -15.88
CA GLY A 78 4.53 -16.55 -16.28
C GLY A 78 4.78 -16.99 -17.72
N ALA A 79 5.09 -16.06 -18.63
CA ALA A 79 5.44 -16.34 -20.02
C ALA A 79 6.91 -16.77 -20.22
N GLY A 80 7.74 -16.73 -19.17
CA GLY A 80 9.17 -17.04 -19.25
C GLY A 80 10.01 -15.95 -19.94
N ASP A 81 9.41 -14.80 -20.27
CA ASP A 81 10.10 -13.67 -20.89
C ASP A 81 10.60 -12.69 -19.82
N SER A 82 11.71 -13.06 -19.20
CA SER A 82 12.38 -12.24 -18.19
C SER A 82 12.93 -10.90 -18.73
N SER A 83 13.00 -10.70 -20.06
CA SER A 83 13.45 -9.44 -20.66
C SER A 83 12.34 -8.40 -20.64
N ALA A 84 11.13 -8.81 -21.03
CA ALA A 84 9.93 -7.97 -20.95
C ALA A 84 9.61 -7.58 -19.50
N GLY A 85 9.68 -8.52 -18.56
CA GLY A 85 9.44 -8.26 -17.14
C GLY A 85 10.41 -7.25 -16.52
N LYS A 86 11.71 -7.32 -16.87
CA LYS A 86 12.71 -6.34 -16.43
C LYS A 86 12.46 -4.94 -16.98
N SER A 87 11.99 -4.85 -18.22
CA SER A 87 11.68 -3.57 -18.85
C SER A 87 10.43 -2.94 -18.20
N ALA A 88 9.37 -3.72 -18.01
CA ALA A 88 8.16 -3.27 -17.31
C ALA A 88 8.46 -2.80 -15.88
N LEU A 89 9.31 -3.53 -15.14
CA LEU A 89 9.75 -3.12 -13.80
C LEU A 89 10.56 -1.82 -13.82
N LYS A 90 11.48 -1.64 -14.79
CA LYS A 90 12.25 -0.39 -14.93
C LYS A 90 11.37 0.80 -15.27
N HIS A 91 10.48 0.65 -16.24
CA HIS A 91 9.51 1.71 -16.60
C HIS A 91 8.61 2.02 -15.42
N GLY A 92 8.22 1.00 -14.67
CA GLY A 92 7.42 1.13 -13.47
C GLY A 92 8.12 1.88 -12.33
N LEU A 93 9.39 1.57 -12.08
CA LEU A 93 10.21 2.26 -11.07
C LEU A 93 10.50 3.73 -11.44
N VAL A 94 10.53 4.06 -12.74
CA VAL A 94 10.71 5.44 -13.21
C VAL A 94 9.41 6.25 -13.12
N LEU A 95 8.25 5.58 -13.19
CA LEU A 95 6.92 6.21 -13.15
C LEU A 95 6.37 6.44 -11.74
N CYS A 96 6.79 5.62 -10.76
CA CYS A 96 6.51 5.81 -9.33
C CYS A 96 7.50 6.77 -8.68
#